data_AF-A0A0G2JDW4-F1
#
_entry.id   AF-A0A0G2JDW4-F1
#
_cell.length_a   1.000
_cell.length_b   1.000
_cell.length_c   1.000
_cell.angle_alpha   90.00
_cell.angle_beta   90.00
_cell.angle_gamma   90.00
#
_symmetry.space_group_name_H-M   'P 1'
#
loop_
_entity.id
_entity.type
_entity.pdbx_description
1 polymer ?
#
loop_
_entity_poly.entity_id
_entity_poly.type
_entity_poly.pdbx_seq_one_letter_code
_entity_poly.pdbx_strand_id
1 'polypeptide(L)'
;DSSALLPCDLLSDQSEDEVTPSDDEGLSVVEYVKGYPPNSPYIGSSPTLCHLLPVKAPFCCLRLDKGCKHNSYEDAKAYGFKNKLIIVSAETAGNGLYNFIVPLRAYYRSRRELNPIVLLLDNKPFCPHRPDHHFLEAICCFPMVYYMEGSVDNLDSLLQCGIIYADNLVVVDKESTMSAEEDYMADAKTIVNVQTMFRLFPSLSITTELTHPSNMRFMQFRAKDSYSLALSKLEKQERENGSNLAFMFRLPFAAGRVFSISMLDTLLYQSFVKDYMITITRLLLGLDTTPGSGYLCAMKVTEDDLWIRTYGRLFQKLCSSSAEIPIGIY
;
A
#
# COMPACT_ATOMS: atom_id res chain seq x y z
N ASP A 1 -37.92 24.63 -4.35
CA ASP A 1 -38.10 23.90 -5.61
C ASP A 1 -37.09 24.31 -6.66
N SER A 2 -36.02 23.54 -6.79
CA SER A 2 -35.32 23.24 -8.05
C SER A 2 -34.12 22.34 -7.73
N SER A 3 -34.41 21.08 -7.42
CA SER A 3 -33.42 20.00 -7.42
C SER A 3 -33.30 19.47 -8.84
N ALA A 4 -32.29 19.95 -9.57
CA ALA A 4 -31.91 19.37 -10.85
C ALA A 4 -31.11 18.08 -10.60
N LEU A 5 -31.83 16.96 -10.50
CA LEU A 5 -31.30 15.62 -10.67
C LEU A 5 -30.79 15.48 -12.11
N LEU A 6 -29.48 15.32 -12.29
CA LEU A 6 -28.89 14.87 -13.55
C LEU A 6 -28.69 13.35 -13.50
N PRO A 7 -28.89 12.63 -14.63
CA PRO A 7 -29.17 11.20 -14.64
C PRO A 7 -27.89 10.37 -14.50
N CYS A 8 -27.89 9.41 -13.58
CA CYS A 8 -26.78 8.48 -13.34
C CYS A 8 -26.87 7.18 -14.18
N ASP A 9 -27.77 7.11 -15.17
CA ASP A 9 -28.20 5.84 -15.76
C ASP A 9 -27.43 5.36 -17.01
N LEU A 10 -26.16 5.73 -17.20
CA LEU A 10 -25.41 5.29 -18.41
C LEU A 10 -24.01 4.72 -18.16
N LEU A 11 -23.70 4.25 -16.94
CA LEU A 11 -22.45 3.51 -16.66
C LEU A 11 -22.70 2.21 -15.89
N SER A 12 -23.74 1.48 -16.26
CA SER A 12 -23.86 0.06 -15.96
C SER A 12 -23.04 -0.74 -16.99
N ASP A 13 -21.71 -0.65 -16.91
CA ASP A 13 -20.87 -1.71 -17.46
C ASP A 13 -21.16 -2.97 -16.64
N GLN A 14 -21.95 -3.87 -17.23
CA GLN A 14 -22.13 -5.24 -16.76
C GLN A 14 -20.79 -5.97 -16.92
N SER A 15 -19.88 -5.74 -15.97
CA SER A 15 -18.73 -6.62 -15.77
C SER A 15 -19.27 -8.00 -15.38
N GLU A 16 -18.76 -9.05 -16.02
CA GLU A 16 -19.20 -10.46 -16.02
C GLU A 16 -19.13 -11.21 -14.66
N ASP A 17 -19.43 -10.56 -13.53
CA ASP A 17 -19.37 -11.15 -12.19
C ASP A 17 -20.73 -11.61 -11.64
N GLU A 18 -21.83 -11.52 -12.41
CA GLU A 18 -23.17 -11.94 -11.98
C GLU A 18 -23.49 -13.44 -12.22
N VAL A 19 -22.57 -14.25 -12.77
CA VAL A 19 -22.88 -15.66 -13.06
C VAL A 19 -21.78 -16.62 -12.60
N THR A 20 -21.68 -16.81 -11.28
CA THR A 20 -21.32 -18.12 -10.69
C THR A 20 -21.97 -18.25 -9.30
N PRO A 21 -23.07 -19.02 -9.14
CA PRO A 21 -23.50 -19.46 -7.82
C PRO A 21 -22.65 -20.68 -7.46
N SER A 22 -21.62 -20.48 -6.64
CA SER A 22 -20.94 -21.60 -5.99
C SER A 22 -21.10 -21.45 -4.49
N ASP A 23 -21.81 -22.42 -3.92
CA ASP A 23 -22.16 -22.58 -2.52
C ASP A 23 -21.00 -22.29 -1.56
N ASP A 24 -21.20 -21.31 -0.67
CA ASP A 24 -20.52 -21.27 0.62
C ASP A 24 -21.48 -20.56 1.61
N GLU A 25 -22.31 -21.36 2.26
CA GLU A 25 -23.21 -20.95 3.33
C GLU A 25 -22.42 -20.38 4.53
N GLY A 26 -22.87 -19.24 5.08
CA GLY A 26 -22.71 -19.01 6.52
C GLY A 26 -21.95 -17.78 7.02
N LEU A 27 -21.53 -16.83 6.18
CA LEU A 27 -21.08 -15.51 6.65
C LEU A 27 -21.79 -14.44 5.85
N SER A 28 -22.56 -13.58 6.53
CA SER A 28 -23.26 -12.44 5.94
C SER A 28 -22.33 -11.70 4.98
N VAL A 29 -22.57 -11.87 3.68
CA VAL A 29 -21.82 -11.15 2.64
C VAL A 29 -22.12 -9.69 2.88
N VAL A 30 -21.19 -8.96 3.50
CA VAL A 30 -21.32 -7.52 3.66
C VAL A 30 -21.30 -6.97 2.24
N GLU A 31 -22.47 -6.60 1.72
CA GLU A 31 -22.58 -6.04 0.38
C GLU A 31 -21.82 -4.71 0.35
N TYR A 32 -20.84 -4.59 -0.55
CA TYR A 32 -20.10 -3.35 -0.75
C TYR A 32 -20.76 -2.51 -1.84
N VAL A 33 -20.99 -1.23 -1.54
CA VAL A 33 -21.55 -0.26 -2.48
C VAL A 33 -20.41 0.50 -3.15
N LYS A 34 -20.44 0.59 -4.48
CA LYS A 34 -19.49 1.44 -5.22
C LYS A 34 -19.91 2.89 -5.06
N GLY A 35 -19.02 3.74 -4.57
CA GLY A 35 -19.32 5.15 -4.37
C GLY A 35 -18.09 6.00 -4.09
N TYR A 36 -18.28 7.31 -4.05
CA TYR A 36 -17.25 8.24 -3.64
C TYR A 36 -17.26 8.41 -2.12
N PRO A 37 -16.09 8.36 -1.46
CA PRO A 37 -16.01 8.54 -0.02
C PRO A 37 -16.56 9.94 0.35
N PRO A 38 -17.52 10.04 1.30
CA PRO A 38 -18.23 11.29 1.58
C PRO A 38 -17.36 12.32 2.31
N ASN A 39 -16.37 11.86 3.07
CA ASN A 39 -15.53 12.71 3.92
C ASN A 39 -14.09 12.66 3.41
N SER A 40 -13.65 13.71 2.71
CA SER A 40 -12.25 13.89 2.33
C SER A 40 -11.49 14.61 3.45
N PRO A 41 -10.33 14.10 3.90
CA PRO A 41 -9.62 14.69 5.03
C PRO A 41 -8.89 16.01 4.68
N TYR A 42 -8.76 16.36 3.39
CA TYR A 42 -8.16 17.62 2.94
C TYR A 42 -8.84 18.16 1.68
N ILE A 43 -8.69 19.47 1.45
CA ILE A 43 -9.23 20.17 0.28
C ILE A 43 -8.39 19.83 -0.96
N GLY A 44 -9.06 19.51 -2.07
CA GLY A 44 -8.39 19.18 -3.34
C GLY A 44 -8.05 17.70 -3.52
N SER A 45 -8.63 16.81 -2.70
CA SER A 45 -8.59 15.38 -2.96
C SER A 45 -9.38 15.04 -4.23
N SER A 46 -8.79 14.23 -5.12
CA SER A 46 -9.49 13.70 -6.28
C SER A 46 -10.48 12.61 -5.84
N PRO A 47 -11.77 12.73 -6.17
CA PRO A 47 -12.76 11.71 -5.82
C PRO A 47 -12.55 10.48 -6.70
N THR A 48 -12.19 9.36 -6.09
CA THR A 48 -12.08 8.07 -6.76
C THR A 48 -13.23 7.16 -6.34
N LEU A 49 -13.76 6.39 -7.30
CA LEU A 49 -14.78 5.39 -7.01
C LEU A 49 -14.14 4.25 -6.22
N CYS A 50 -14.64 4.01 -5.02
CA CYS A 50 -14.16 2.98 -4.12
C CYS A 50 -15.28 2.03 -3.73
N HIS A 51 -14.90 0.85 -3.23
CA HIS A 51 -15.81 -0.03 -2.51
C HIS A 51 -16.02 0.54 -1.11
N LEU A 52 -17.27 0.86 -0.77
CA LEU A 52 -17.66 1.45 0.50
C LEU A 52 -18.65 0.55 1.25
N LEU A 53 -18.72 0.74 2.57
CA LEU A 53 -19.73 0.12 3.41
C LEU A 53 -21.09 0.83 3.22
N PRO A 54 -22.21 0.09 3.16
CA PRO A 54 -23.55 0.67 3.09
C PRO A 54 -23.86 1.58 4.29
N VAL A 55 -23.37 1.17 5.47
CA VAL A 55 -23.50 1.91 6.73
C VAL A 55 -22.10 2.18 7.25
N LYS A 56 -21.83 3.45 7.62
CA LYS A 56 -20.56 3.86 8.21
C LYS A 56 -20.26 3.02 9.46
N ALA A 57 -19.06 2.45 9.54
CA ALA A 57 -18.66 1.69 10.71
C ALA A 57 -18.49 2.63 11.92
N PRO A 58 -18.97 2.25 13.12
CA PRO A 58 -18.76 3.07 14.30
C PRO A 58 -17.26 3.03 14.69
N PHE A 59 -16.73 4.14 15.20
CA PHE A 59 -15.29 4.26 15.52
C PHE A 59 -14.74 3.16 16.43
N CYS A 60 -15.57 2.63 17.33
CA CYS A 60 -15.17 1.53 18.20
C CYS A 60 -14.89 0.22 17.46
N CYS A 61 -15.48 -0.02 16.30
CA CYS A 61 -15.23 -1.22 15.49
C CYS A 61 -13.95 -1.15 14.65
N LEU A 62 -13.40 0.04 14.47
CA LEU A 62 -12.14 0.23 13.74
C LEU A 62 -10.92 -0.11 14.59
N ARG A 63 -11.04 -0.08 15.93
CA ARG A 63 -9.95 -0.42 16.85
C ARG A 63 -9.94 -1.92 17.12
N LEU A 64 -8.81 -2.59 16.92
CA LEU A 64 -8.67 -4.03 17.19
C LEU A 64 -8.33 -4.33 18.66
N ASP A 65 -7.41 -3.57 19.25
CA ASP A 65 -6.86 -3.80 20.61
C ASP A 65 -7.92 -3.86 21.73
N LYS A 66 -9.11 -3.30 21.53
CA LYS A 66 -10.18 -3.30 22.54
C LYS A 66 -11.48 -3.77 21.93
N GLY A 67 -11.97 -4.91 22.41
CA GLY A 67 -13.32 -5.37 22.11
C GLY A 67 -14.35 -4.29 22.45
N CYS A 68 -15.35 -4.15 21.58
CA CYS A 68 -16.47 -3.24 21.77
C CYS A 68 -17.78 -4.02 21.88
N LYS A 69 -18.89 -3.33 22.17
CA LYS A 69 -20.21 -3.98 22.27
C LYS A 69 -20.69 -4.61 20.96
N HIS A 70 -20.12 -4.20 19.82
CA HIS A 70 -20.46 -4.75 18.50
C HIS A 70 -19.66 -6.01 18.19
N ASN A 71 -18.37 -6.04 18.54
CA ASN A 71 -17.45 -7.16 18.32
C ASN A 71 -16.49 -7.27 19.51
N SER A 72 -16.41 -8.44 20.14
CA SER A 72 -15.57 -8.72 21.31
C SER A 72 -14.19 -9.28 20.96
N TYR A 73 -13.76 -9.14 19.71
CA TYR A 73 -12.47 -9.63 19.25
C TYR A 73 -11.37 -8.63 19.62
N GLU A 74 -10.29 -9.12 20.24
CA GLU A 74 -9.13 -8.31 20.62
C GLU A 74 -7.94 -8.54 19.67
N ASP A 75 -7.86 -9.72 19.05
CA ASP A 75 -6.81 -10.07 18.10
C ASP A 75 -7.32 -10.02 16.66
N ALA A 76 -6.47 -9.57 15.74
CA ALA A 76 -6.76 -9.64 14.30
C ALA A 76 -7.05 -11.08 13.83
N LYS A 77 -6.48 -12.09 14.51
CA LYS A 77 -6.69 -13.50 14.21
C LYS A 77 -8.15 -13.91 14.41
N ALA A 78 -8.79 -13.38 15.44
CA ALA A 78 -10.15 -13.75 15.82
C ALA A 78 -11.18 -13.26 14.79
N TYR A 79 -10.85 -12.24 13.99
CA TYR A 79 -11.67 -11.79 12.87
C TYR A 79 -11.70 -12.78 11.69
N GLY A 80 -10.75 -13.72 11.63
CA GLY A 80 -10.77 -14.78 10.61
C GLY A 80 -10.71 -14.27 9.17
N PHE A 81 -9.84 -13.28 8.89
CA PHE A 81 -9.71 -12.71 7.55
C PHE A 81 -9.39 -13.79 6.50
N LYS A 82 -10.15 -13.81 5.39
CA LYS A 82 -9.97 -14.77 4.28
C LYS A 82 -8.65 -14.52 3.53
N ASN A 83 -8.37 -13.25 3.23
CA ASN A 83 -7.17 -12.82 2.50
C ASN A 83 -6.05 -12.41 3.45
N LYS A 84 -4.81 -12.45 2.96
CA LYS A 84 -3.64 -12.04 3.74
C LYS A 84 -3.69 -10.54 4.07
N LEU A 85 -3.21 -10.19 5.26
CA LEU A 85 -3.27 -8.81 5.77
C LEU A 85 -2.14 -7.93 5.21
N ILE A 86 -2.42 -6.65 5.16
CA ILE A 86 -1.43 -5.58 4.98
C ILE A 86 -1.34 -4.82 6.30
N ILE A 87 -0.14 -4.77 6.89
CA ILE A 87 0.11 -4.01 8.11
C ILE A 87 0.90 -2.76 7.74
N VAL A 88 0.46 -1.60 8.19
CA VAL A 88 1.14 -0.31 7.95
C VAL A 88 1.54 0.27 9.29
N SER A 89 2.84 0.50 9.49
CA SER A 89 3.37 1.18 10.67
C SER A 89 3.61 2.66 10.36
N ALA A 90 3.04 3.56 11.15
CA ALA A 90 3.24 5.01 11.03
C ALA A 90 3.23 5.70 12.40
N GLU A 91 3.87 6.87 12.50
CA GLU A 91 3.90 7.65 13.75
C GLU A 91 2.54 8.29 14.05
N THR A 92 1.89 8.86 13.05
CA THR A 92 0.62 9.59 13.17
C THR A 92 -0.34 9.20 12.05
N ALA A 93 -1.64 9.29 12.33
CA ALA A 93 -2.67 9.06 11.35
C ALA A 93 -2.92 10.32 10.52
N GLY A 94 -2.15 10.51 9.46
CA GLY A 94 -2.23 11.67 8.58
C GLY A 94 -2.98 11.43 7.27
N ASN A 95 -3.14 12.50 6.49
CA ASN A 95 -3.73 12.49 5.14
C ASN A 95 -3.01 11.54 4.18
N GLY A 96 -1.71 11.31 4.37
CA GLY A 96 -0.93 10.36 3.58
C GLY A 96 -1.47 8.92 3.67
N LEU A 97 -1.92 8.48 4.86
CA LEU A 97 -2.50 7.15 5.03
C LEU A 97 -3.88 7.03 4.36
N TYR A 98 -4.63 8.12 4.24
CA TYR A 98 -5.86 8.11 3.46
C TYR A 98 -5.56 7.85 1.99
N ASN A 99 -4.56 8.53 1.43
CA ASN A 99 -4.09 8.31 0.05
C ASN A 99 -3.46 6.94 -0.17
N PHE A 100 -3.02 6.26 0.89
CA PHE A 100 -2.61 4.86 0.84
C PHE A 100 -3.81 3.90 0.70
N ILE A 101 -4.91 4.16 1.41
CA ILE A 101 -6.10 3.29 1.43
C ILE A 101 -6.91 3.38 0.14
N VAL A 102 -7.08 4.60 -0.39
CA VAL A 102 -7.90 4.88 -1.57
C VAL A 102 -7.62 3.97 -2.77
N PRO A 103 -6.38 3.87 -3.30
CA PRO A 103 -6.09 3.01 -4.45
C PRO A 103 -6.24 1.51 -4.13
N LEU A 104 -6.05 1.11 -2.87
CA LEU A 104 -6.23 -0.28 -2.41
C LEU A 104 -7.71 -0.68 -2.23
N ARG A 105 -8.63 0.29 -2.29
CA ARG A 105 -10.08 0.11 -2.19
C ARG A 105 -10.83 0.58 -3.43
N ALA A 106 -10.12 0.88 -4.51
CA ALA A 106 -10.70 1.37 -5.75
C ALA A 106 -11.64 0.34 -6.41
N TYR A 107 -12.62 0.83 -7.17
CA TYR A 107 -13.68 0.02 -7.77
C TYR A 107 -13.20 -1.06 -8.75
N TYR A 108 -12.07 -0.83 -9.42
CA TYR A 108 -11.48 -1.73 -10.40
C TYR A 108 -10.80 -2.95 -9.77
N ARG A 109 -10.62 -2.97 -8.45
CA ARG A 109 -10.15 -4.15 -7.71
C ARG A 109 -11.31 -5.10 -7.49
N SER A 110 -11.10 -6.40 -7.69
CA SER A 110 -12.09 -7.42 -7.39
C SER A 110 -12.41 -7.45 -5.89
N ARG A 111 -13.69 -7.60 -5.54
CA ARG A 111 -14.16 -7.68 -4.15
C ARG A 111 -13.54 -8.85 -3.39
N ARG A 112 -13.26 -9.96 -4.10
CA ARG A 112 -12.68 -11.17 -3.52
C ARG A 112 -11.19 -11.02 -3.22
N GLU A 113 -10.51 -10.07 -3.87
CA GLU A 113 -9.06 -9.85 -3.73
C GLU A 113 -8.71 -8.71 -2.76
N LEU A 114 -9.71 -8.11 -2.11
CA LEU A 114 -9.47 -7.04 -1.15
C LEU A 114 -8.72 -7.58 0.07
N ASN A 115 -7.51 -7.10 0.27
CA ASN A 115 -6.70 -7.43 1.44
C ASN A 115 -7.10 -6.56 2.64
N PRO A 116 -7.36 -7.12 3.83
CA PRO A 116 -7.57 -6.34 5.04
C PRO A 116 -6.35 -5.47 5.37
N ILE A 117 -6.59 -4.23 5.82
CA ILE A 117 -5.53 -3.28 6.17
C ILE A 117 -5.58 -2.98 7.67
N VAL A 118 -4.45 -3.12 8.35
CA VAL A 118 -4.28 -2.78 9.77
C VAL A 118 -3.23 -1.68 9.91
N LEU A 119 -3.65 -0.52 10.40
CA LEU A 119 -2.78 0.62 10.69
C LEU A 119 -2.25 0.51 12.12
N LEU A 120 -0.97 0.20 12.28
CA LEU A 120 -0.25 0.22 13.54
C LEU A 120 0.30 1.63 13.78
N LEU A 121 -0.30 2.33 14.74
CA LEU A 121 0.01 3.72 15.05
C LEU A 121 0.79 3.80 16.36
N ASP A 122 1.91 4.52 16.35
CA ASP A 122 2.71 4.71 17.56
C ASP A 122 1.91 5.41 18.67
N ASN A 123 2.04 4.89 19.89
CA ASN A 123 1.44 5.50 21.06
C ASN A 123 2.31 6.68 21.53
N LYS A 124 1.86 7.93 21.36
CA LYS A 124 2.61 9.09 21.87
C LYS A 124 2.45 9.15 23.40
N PRO A 125 3.54 9.07 24.18
CA PRO A 125 3.47 8.99 25.65
C PRO A 125 2.84 10.23 26.31
N PHE A 126 2.81 11.37 25.62
CA PHE A 126 2.22 12.63 26.11
C PHE A 126 0.85 12.97 25.51
N CYS A 127 0.31 12.10 24.64
CA CYS A 127 -1.03 12.25 24.08
C CYS A 127 -1.64 10.85 23.89
N PRO A 128 -2.49 10.36 24.82
CA PRO A 128 -3.29 9.15 24.61
C PRO A 128 -4.40 9.35 23.57
N HIS A 129 -4.22 10.29 22.64
CA HIS A 129 -5.22 10.65 21.67
C HIS A 129 -5.24 9.60 20.57
N ARG A 130 -6.39 8.93 20.51
CA ARG A 130 -6.90 8.21 19.35
C ARG A 130 -6.56 8.98 18.07
N PRO A 131 -6.37 8.28 16.93
CA PRO A 131 -6.23 8.96 15.64
C PRO A 131 -7.30 10.04 15.48
N ASP A 132 -6.91 11.15 14.83
CA ASP A 132 -7.75 12.33 14.72
C ASP A 132 -9.16 11.97 14.24
N HIS A 133 -10.16 12.63 14.84
CA HIS A 133 -11.56 12.36 14.51
C HIS A 133 -11.84 12.53 13.00
N HIS A 134 -11.20 13.52 12.38
CA HIS A 134 -11.26 13.76 10.94
C HIS A 134 -10.75 12.57 10.12
N PHE A 135 -9.67 11.93 10.56
CA PHE A 135 -9.13 10.74 9.90
C PHE A 135 -10.08 9.55 10.06
N LEU A 136 -10.58 9.32 11.28
CA LEU A 136 -11.53 8.24 11.57
C LEU A 136 -12.83 8.36 10.75
N GLU A 137 -13.36 9.57 10.58
CA GLU A 137 -14.52 9.83 9.74
C GLU A 137 -14.28 9.54 8.25
N ALA A 138 -13.06 9.78 7.77
CA ALA A 138 -12.69 9.49 6.40
C ALA A 138 -12.57 7.98 6.17
N ILE A 139 -11.95 7.25 7.12
CA ILE A 139 -11.68 5.82 6.95
C ILE A 139 -12.87 4.90 7.26
N CYS A 140 -13.86 5.35 8.05
CA CYS A 140 -14.98 4.51 8.49
C CYS A 140 -15.93 4.05 7.37
N CYS A 141 -15.78 4.63 6.17
CA CYS A 141 -16.55 4.26 5.00
C CYS A 141 -15.91 3.08 4.24
N PHE A 142 -14.61 2.82 4.45
CA PHE A 142 -13.92 1.75 3.72
C PHE A 142 -14.07 0.39 4.41
N PRO A 143 -14.22 -0.69 3.63
CA PRO A 143 -14.32 -2.04 4.17
C PRO A 143 -12.95 -2.54 4.64
N MET A 144 -12.97 -3.32 5.73
CA MET A 144 -11.82 -4.07 6.23
C MET A 144 -10.57 -3.20 6.48
N VAL A 145 -10.77 -2.01 7.04
CA VAL A 145 -9.70 -1.10 7.48
C VAL A 145 -9.80 -0.94 8.98
N TYR A 146 -8.71 -1.23 9.67
CA TYR A 146 -8.63 -1.18 11.12
C TYR A 146 -7.38 -0.45 11.58
N TYR A 147 -7.34 -0.05 12.85
CA TYR A 147 -6.15 0.50 13.48
C TYR A 147 -5.88 -0.16 14.84
N MET A 148 -4.61 -0.14 15.23
CA MET A 148 -4.11 -0.63 16.52
C MET A 148 -3.07 0.35 17.04
N GLU A 149 -3.02 0.51 18.36
CA GLU A 149 -1.97 1.29 19.04
C GLU A 149 -0.78 0.36 19.33
N GLY A 150 0.42 0.78 18.95
CA GLY A 150 1.63 0.01 19.20
C GLY A 150 2.79 0.44 18.31
N SER A 151 3.93 -0.20 18.46
CA SER A 151 5.12 0.08 17.66
C SER A 151 5.68 -1.21 17.08
N VAL A 152 6.46 -1.09 16.00
CA VAL A 152 7.18 -2.24 15.41
C VAL A 152 8.25 -2.77 16.38
N ASP A 153 8.70 -1.97 17.34
CA ASP A 153 9.63 -2.39 18.38
C ASP A 153 8.98 -3.44 19.30
N ASN A 154 7.67 -3.34 19.52
CA ASN A 154 6.93 -4.24 20.41
C ASN A 154 6.38 -5.43 19.64
N LEU A 155 6.98 -6.61 19.89
CA LEU A 155 6.57 -7.85 19.24
C LEU A 155 5.12 -8.23 19.57
N ASP A 156 4.64 -7.96 20.78
CA ASP A 156 3.27 -8.30 21.19
C ASP A 156 2.23 -7.56 20.34
N SER A 157 2.45 -6.26 20.07
CA SER A 157 1.57 -5.46 19.21
C SER A 157 1.51 -6.01 17.78
N LEU A 158 2.63 -6.50 17.26
CA LEU A 158 2.69 -7.10 15.92
C LEU A 158 2.00 -8.47 15.86
N LEU A 159 2.12 -9.26 16.92
CA LEU A 159 1.42 -10.55 17.03
C LEU A 159 -0.09 -10.36 17.12
N GLN A 160 -0.56 -9.36 17.88
CA GLN A 160 -1.98 -8.97 17.95
C GLN A 160 -2.50 -8.47 16.58
N CYS A 161 -1.70 -7.72 15.83
CA CYS A 161 -2.01 -7.31 14.45
C CYS A 161 -2.05 -8.48 13.46
N GLY A 162 -1.46 -9.61 13.81
CA GLY A 162 -1.46 -10.79 12.96
C GLY A 162 -0.34 -10.88 11.93
N ILE A 163 0.86 -10.39 12.29
CA ILE A 163 2.03 -10.39 11.38
C ILE A 163 2.37 -11.77 10.79
N ILE A 164 2.04 -12.87 11.47
CA ILE A 164 2.34 -14.25 11.03
C ILE A 164 1.66 -14.59 9.70
N TYR A 165 0.47 -14.04 9.46
CA TYR A 165 -0.37 -14.32 8.28
C TYR A 165 -0.55 -13.07 7.40
N ALA A 166 0.20 -12.01 7.68
CA ALA A 166 0.31 -10.85 6.82
C ALA A 166 1.16 -11.17 5.58
N ASP A 167 0.82 -10.55 4.46
CA ASP A 167 1.63 -10.64 3.23
C ASP A 167 2.70 -9.56 3.21
N ASN A 168 2.31 -8.33 3.57
CA ASN A 168 3.14 -7.15 3.48
C ASN A 168 3.12 -6.35 4.79
N LEU A 169 4.32 -5.97 5.24
CA LEU A 169 4.53 -4.97 6.28
C LEU A 169 5.12 -3.71 5.65
N VAL A 170 4.37 -2.61 5.72
CA VAL A 170 4.79 -1.30 5.24
C VAL A 170 5.26 -0.48 6.43
N VAL A 171 6.53 -0.10 6.48
CA VAL A 171 7.09 0.76 7.51
C VAL A 171 7.32 2.13 6.90
N VAL A 172 6.47 3.08 7.31
CA VAL A 172 6.55 4.49 6.95
C VAL A 172 7.51 5.18 7.92
N ASP A 173 8.28 6.13 7.40
CA ASP A 173 9.26 6.83 8.21
C ASP A 173 8.59 7.77 9.23
N LYS A 174 9.23 7.98 10.37
CA LYS A 174 8.65 8.76 11.46
C LYS A 174 8.95 10.24 11.27
N GLU A 175 7.93 11.08 11.22
CA GLU A 175 8.08 12.55 11.04
C GLU A 175 9.07 13.16 12.06
N SER A 176 9.08 12.63 13.29
CA SER A 176 9.99 13.05 14.35
C SER A 176 11.48 12.74 14.11
N THR A 177 11.80 11.69 13.33
CA THR A 177 13.19 11.32 13.02
C THR A 177 13.72 11.99 11.76
N MET A 178 12.87 12.72 11.02
CA MET A 178 13.25 13.35 9.74
C MET A 178 14.22 14.51 9.93
N SER A 179 14.24 15.12 11.12
CA SER A 179 15.05 16.31 11.42
C SER A 179 16.37 15.99 12.14
N ALA A 180 16.93 14.79 11.94
CA ALA A 180 18.20 14.42 12.55
C ALA A 180 19.36 15.28 11.99
N GLU A 181 20.35 15.59 12.82
CA GLU A 181 21.52 16.38 12.44
C GLU A 181 22.44 15.63 11.45
N GLU A 182 22.43 14.30 11.49
CA GLU A 182 23.20 13.43 10.59
C GLU A 182 22.28 12.52 9.77
N ASP A 183 22.52 12.46 8.45
CA ASP A 183 21.76 11.65 7.49
C ASP A 183 21.62 10.17 7.89
N TYR A 184 22.61 9.60 8.58
CA TYR A 184 22.58 8.20 9.00
C TYR A 184 21.68 7.96 10.21
N MET A 185 21.50 8.99 11.04
CA MET A 185 20.76 8.88 12.30
C MET A 185 19.25 8.95 12.09
N ALA A 186 18.79 9.62 11.02
CA ALA A 186 17.38 9.74 10.67
C ALA A 186 16.68 8.37 10.57
N ASP A 187 17.30 7.42 9.85
CA ASP A 187 16.71 6.10 9.57
C ASP A 187 17.21 4.99 10.51
N ALA A 188 18.06 5.30 11.49
CA ALA A 188 18.76 4.27 12.26
C ALA A 188 17.79 3.33 13.00
N LYS A 189 16.74 3.90 13.60
CA LYS A 189 15.75 3.15 14.36
C LYS A 189 14.92 2.22 13.45
N THR A 190 14.42 2.74 12.33
CA THR A 190 13.60 1.97 11.37
C THR A 190 14.40 0.80 10.79
N ILE A 191 15.66 1.02 10.42
CA ILE A 191 16.56 -0.01 9.87
C ILE A 191 16.80 -1.13 10.89
N VAL A 192 17.09 -0.80 12.15
CA VAL A 192 17.33 -1.81 13.20
C VAL A 192 16.07 -2.66 13.43
N ASN A 193 14.90 -2.04 13.50
CA ASN A 193 13.64 -2.74 13.70
C ASN A 193 13.27 -3.63 12.51
N VAL A 194 13.46 -3.16 11.30
CA VAL A 194 13.18 -3.99 10.11
C VAL A 194 14.16 -5.16 10.02
N GLN A 195 15.41 -4.95 10.43
CA GLN A 195 16.40 -6.00 10.46
C GLN A 195 16.07 -7.09 11.50
N THR A 196 15.49 -6.76 12.64
CA THR A 196 14.98 -7.77 13.59
C THR A 196 13.79 -8.53 13.00
N MET A 197 12.84 -7.82 12.36
CA MET A 197 11.69 -8.45 11.70
C MET A 197 12.10 -9.41 10.58
N PHE A 198 13.09 -9.04 9.78
CA PHE A 198 13.61 -9.89 8.71
C PHE A 198 14.18 -11.22 9.24
N ARG A 199 14.76 -11.21 10.45
CA ARG A 199 15.27 -12.43 11.09
C ARG A 199 14.16 -13.29 11.71
N LEU A 200 13.12 -12.65 12.25
CA LEU A 200 12.00 -13.35 12.89
C LEU A 200 11.02 -13.93 11.87
N PHE A 201 10.72 -13.19 10.79
CA PHE A 201 9.71 -13.52 9.79
C PHE A 201 10.29 -13.47 8.36
N PRO A 202 11.07 -14.48 7.94
CA PRO A 202 11.70 -14.48 6.63
C PRO A 202 10.73 -14.59 5.45
N SER A 203 9.50 -15.06 5.68
CA SER A 203 8.44 -15.17 4.66
C SER A 203 7.66 -13.87 4.45
N LEU A 204 7.81 -12.90 5.35
CA LEU A 204 7.10 -11.62 5.28
C LEU A 204 7.78 -10.69 4.27
N SER A 205 7.00 -10.10 3.38
CA SER A 205 7.49 -9.02 2.52
C SER A 205 7.47 -7.71 3.31
N ILE A 206 8.60 -7.03 3.41
CA ILE A 206 8.72 -5.78 4.15
C ILE A 206 9.09 -4.67 3.15
N THR A 207 8.26 -3.63 3.11
CA THR A 207 8.50 -2.41 2.35
C THR A 207 8.80 -1.28 3.33
N THR A 208 9.97 -0.67 3.21
CA THR A 208 10.43 0.39 4.10
C THR A 208 10.63 1.69 3.35
N GLU A 209 10.07 2.75 3.89
CA GLU A 209 10.44 4.11 3.52
C GLU A 209 11.71 4.53 4.26
N LEU A 210 12.60 5.25 3.57
CA LEU A 210 13.80 5.85 4.12
C LEU A 210 13.88 7.32 3.67
N THR A 211 14.45 8.19 4.51
CA THR A 211 14.78 9.57 4.11
C THR A 211 15.84 9.64 3.03
N HIS A 212 16.94 8.90 3.23
CA HIS A 212 18.13 9.02 2.42
C HIS A 212 18.44 7.72 1.67
N PRO A 213 18.63 7.76 0.33
CA PRO A 213 18.97 6.57 -0.45
C PRO A 213 20.34 5.98 -0.08
N SER A 214 21.20 6.79 0.55
CA SER A 214 22.48 6.36 1.12
C SER A 214 22.31 5.22 2.14
N ASN A 215 21.23 5.24 2.93
CA ASN A 215 20.98 4.28 4.01
C ASN A 215 20.48 2.91 3.52
N MET A 216 20.08 2.79 2.25
CA MET A 216 19.64 1.52 1.65
C MET A 216 20.68 0.39 1.75
N ARG A 217 21.97 0.75 1.91
CA ARG A 217 23.06 -0.22 2.10
C ARG A 217 22.97 -1.03 3.40
N PHE A 218 22.25 -0.52 4.39
CA PHE A 218 22.10 -1.16 5.70
C PHE A 218 20.90 -2.09 5.77
N MET A 219 20.04 -2.06 4.75
CA MET A 219 18.88 -2.94 4.65
C MET A 219 19.31 -4.37 4.33
N GLN A 220 18.70 -5.34 5.03
CA GLN A 220 18.92 -6.78 4.82
C GLN A 220 20.38 -7.23 4.95
N PHE A 221 21.10 -6.66 5.92
CA PHE A 221 22.51 -6.98 6.13
C PHE A 221 22.72 -8.47 6.44
N ARG A 222 23.65 -9.10 5.71
CA ARG A 222 24.16 -10.46 5.95
C ARG A 222 25.69 -10.40 6.04
N ALA A 223 26.27 -11.02 7.07
CA ALA A 223 27.70 -10.90 7.38
C ALA A 223 28.65 -11.50 6.31
N LYS A 224 28.16 -12.34 5.40
CA LYS A 224 28.96 -13.02 4.36
C LYS A 224 28.27 -13.02 3.01
N ASP A 225 27.95 -11.83 2.50
CA ASP A 225 27.33 -11.69 1.18
C ASP A 225 28.34 -11.20 0.13
N SER A 226 28.84 -12.13 -0.68
CA SER A 226 29.76 -11.83 -1.79
C SER A 226 29.09 -11.02 -2.90
N TYR A 227 27.77 -11.17 -3.09
CA TYR A 227 27.01 -10.46 -4.09
C TYR A 227 26.85 -8.99 -3.72
N SER A 228 26.47 -8.71 -2.47
CA SER A 228 26.41 -7.34 -1.96
C SER A 228 27.75 -6.59 -2.07
N LEU A 229 28.89 -7.27 -1.83
CA LEU A 229 30.21 -6.67 -2.01
C LEU A 229 30.51 -6.36 -3.48
N ALA A 230 30.17 -7.28 -4.41
CA ALA A 230 30.35 -7.06 -5.84
C ALA A 230 29.49 -5.88 -6.35
N LEU A 231 28.23 -5.80 -5.92
CA LEU A 231 27.34 -4.68 -6.25
C LEU A 231 27.85 -3.35 -5.71
N SER A 232 28.42 -3.32 -4.50
CA SER A 232 29.00 -2.09 -3.94
C SER A 232 30.20 -1.57 -4.76
N LYS A 233 31.00 -2.46 -5.36
CA LYS A 233 32.08 -2.06 -6.27
C LYS A 233 31.53 -1.46 -7.56
N LEU A 234 30.52 -2.09 -8.15
CA LEU A 234 29.84 -1.59 -9.35
C LEU A 234 29.19 -0.23 -9.10
N GLU A 235 28.51 -0.05 -7.97
CA GLU A 235 27.91 1.24 -7.58
C GLU A 235 28.96 2.36 -7.51
N LYS A 236 30.14 2.08 -6.93
CA LYS A 236 31.22 3.07 -6.84
C LYS A 236 31.74 3.45 -8.21
N GLN A 237 31.96 2.46 -9.07
CA GLN A 237 32.40 2.68 -10.44
C GLN A 237 31.38 3.51 -11.24
N GLU A 238 30.08 3.22 -11.11
CA GLU A 238 29.02 3.98 -11.76
C GLU A 238 28.91 5.41 -11.24
N ARG A 239 29.13 5.61 -9.94
CA ARG A 239 29.20 6.96 -9.36
C ARG A 239 30.40 7.75 -9.90
N GLU A 240 31.56 7.11 -10.04
CA GLU A 240 32.76 7.71 -10.64
C GLU A 240 32.54 8.06 -12.12
N ASN A 241 31.73 7.27 -12.84
CA ASN A 241 31.32 7.54 -14.21
C ASN A 241 30.30 8.69 -14.33
N GLY A 242 29.75 9.19 -13.22
CA GLY A 242 28.76 10.28 -13.20
C GLY A 242 27.31 9.83 -13.35
N SER A 243 26.99 8.56 -13.06
CA SER A 243 25.62 8.04 -13.16
C SER A 243 24.69 8.59 -12.07
N ASN A 244 23.52 9.09 -12.48
CA ASN A 244 22.51 9.67 -11.58
C ASN A 244 21.80 8.62 -10.70
N LEU A 245 21.80 7.34 -11.10
CA LEU A 245 21.07 6.24 -10.44
C LEU A 245 22.02 5.16 -9.88
N ALA A 246 23.10 5.56 -9.21
CA ALA A 246 24.07 4.62 -8.64
C ALA A 246 23.42 3.58 -7.68
N PHE A 247 22.37 3.96 -6.95
CA PHE A 247 21.66 3.07 -6.03
C PHE A 247 20.78 2.01 -6.71
N MET A 248 20.58 2.07 -8.04
CA MET A 248 19.72 1.14 -8.79
C MET A 248 20.17 -0.32 -8.64
N PHE A 249 21.48 -0.56 -8.55
CA PHE A 249 22.04 -1.89 -8.41
C PHE A 249 21.90 -2.48 -7.00
N ARG A 250 21.37 -1.72 -6.03
CA ARG A 250 21.17 -2.22 -4.66
C ARG A 250 20.00 -3.20 -4.66
N LEU A 251 20.27 -4.42 -4.20
CA LEU A 251 19.28 -5.49 -4.13
C LEU A 251 17.98 -5.10 -3.40
N PRO A 252 18.01 -4.42 -2.24
CA PRO A 252 16.77 -4.01 -1.55
C PRO A 252 15.90 -3.05 -2.36
N PHE A 253 16.52 -2.17 -3.16
CA PHE A 253 15.83 -1.24 -4.05
C PHE A 253 15.23 -1.97 -5.26
N ALA A 254 16.04 -2.77 -5.96
CA ALA A 254 15.58 -3.54 -7.13
C ALA A 254 14.47 -4.54 -6.78
N ALA A 255 14.46 -5.07 -5.56
CA ALA A 255 13.40 -5.95 -5.07
C ALA A 255 12.09 -5.23 -4.73
N GLY A 256 12.03 -3.89 -4.77
CA GLY A 256 10.85 -3.10 -4.39
C GLY A 256 10.59 -3.04 -2.89
N ARG A 257 11.59 -3.38 -2.06
CA ARG A 257 11.47 -3.41 -0.59
C ARG A 257 11.86 -2.11 0.07
N VAL A 258 12.51 -1.21 -0.65
CA VAL A 258 12.96 0.08 -0.12
C VAL A 258 12.55 1.19 -1.07
N PHE A 259 11.99 2.25 -0.50
CA PHE A 259 11.59 3.45 -1.21
C PHE A 259 12.09 4.69 -0.46
N SER A 260 12.38 5.77 -1.18
CA SER A 260 12.87 7.01 -0.60
C SER A 260 12.18 8.20 -1.24
N ILE A 261 11.79 9.18 -0.43
CA ILE A 261 11.04 10.37 -0.88
C ILE A 261 11.81 11.12 -1.98
N SER A 262 13.14 11.26 -1.78
CA SER A 262 14.04 11.93 -2.73
C SER A 262 14.09 11.31 -4.13
N MET A 263 13.58 10.08 -4.32
CA MET A 263 13.46 9.48 -5.65
C MET A 263 12.42 10.20 -6.51
N LEU A 264 11.38 10.76 -5.88
CA LEU A 264 10.32 11.48 -6.57
C LEU A 264 10.69 12.94 -6.88
N ASP A 265 11.71 13.51 -6.25
CA ASP A 265 12.15 14.89 -6.55
C ASP A 265 12.55 15.05 -8.01
N THR A 266 13.12 13.98 -8.59
CA THR A 266 13.47 13.94 -10.02
C THR A 266 12.26 14.08 -10.94
N LEU A 267 11.08 13.65 -10.51
CA LEU A 267 9.83 13.81 -11.25
C LEU A 267 9.51 15.29 -11.41
N LEU A 268 9.67 16.10 -10.35
CA LEU A 268 9.42 17.53 -10.40
C LEU A 268 10.38 18.24 -11.37
N TYR A 269 11.67 17.88 -11.34
CA TYR A 269 12.65 18.44 -12.28
C TYR A 269 12.36 18.03 -13.73
N GLN A 270 11.92 16.80 -13.97
CA GLN A 270 11.53 16.35 -15.31
C GLN A 270 10.26 17.02 -15.82
N SER A 271 9.36 17.41 -14.91
CA SER A 271 8.12 18.10 -15.24
C SER A 271 8.35 19.46 -15.86
N PHE A 272 9.52 20.08 -15.63
CA PHE A 272 9.91 21.32 -16.30
C PHE A 272 10.03 21.17 -17.83
N VAL A 273 10.46 20.00 -18.30
CA VAL A 273 10.61 19.72 -19.75
C VAL A 273 9.40 18.96 -20.29
N LYS A 274 8.72 18.18 -19.44
CA LYS A 274 7.62 17.29 -19.81
C LYS A 274 6.39 17.58 -18.96
N ASP A 275 5.52 18.45 -19.47
CA ASP A 275 4.31 18.89 -18.76
C ASP A 275 3.38 17.73 -18.35
N TYR A 276 3.35 16.65 -19.14
CA TYR A 276 2.48 15.49 -18.90
C TYR A 276 2.97 14.56 -17.77
N MET A 277 4.20 14.74 -17.26
CA MET A 277 4.85 13.77 -16.37
C MET A 277 4.11 13.59 -15.03
N ILE A 278 3.60 14.68 -14.45
CA ILE A 278 2.84 14.63 -13.20
C ILE A 278 1.50 13.92 -13.45
N THR A 279 0.78 14.33 -14.48
CA THR A 279 -0.54 13.79 -14.82
C THR A 279 -0.49 12.29 -15.10
N ILE A 280 0.47 11.83 -15.92
CA ILE A 280 0.60 10.40 -16.22
C ILE A 280 0.97 9.58 -14.98
N THR A 281 1.84 10.10 -14.11
CA THR A 281 2.22 9.40 -12.88
C THR A 281 1.03 9.26 -11.92
N ARG A 282 0.21 10.31 -11.77
CA ARG A 282 -0.98 10.28 -10.93
C ARG A 282 -2.06 9.32 -11.46
N LEU A 283 -2.22 9.22 -12.78
CA LEU A 283 -3.10 8.24 -13.42
C LEU A 283 -2.62 6.81 -13.14
N LEU A 284 -1.32 6.55 -13.29
CA LEU A 284 -0.72 5.23 -13.03
C LEU A 284 -0.86 4.81 -11.56
N LEU A 285 -0.69 5.74 -10.62
CA LEU A 285 -0.88 5.50 -9.19
C LEU A 285 -2.35 5.39 -8.79
N GLY A 286 -3.29 5.74 -9.67
CA GLY A 286 -4.72 5.74 -9.38
C GLY A 286 -5.16 6.83 -8.41
N LEU A 287 -4.41 7.93 -8.32
CA LEU A 287 -4.77 9.11 -7.52
C LEU A 287 -5.81 9.95 -8.26
N ASP A 288 -5.52 10.29 -9.51
CA ASP A 288 -6.43 11.02 -10.38
C ASP A 288 -7.05 10.02 -11.36
N THR A 289 -8.36 9.80 -11.29
CA THR A 289 -9.08 8.91 -12.22
C THR A 289 -10.05 9.72 -13.05
N THR A 290 -9.84 9.77 -14.36
CA THR A 290 -10.76 10.37 -15.32
C THR A 290 -11.61 9.27 -16.00
N PRO A 291 -12.80 9.60 -16.54
CA PRO A 291 -13.53 8.66 -17.39
C PRO A 291 -12.65 8.19 -18.55
N GLY A 292 -12.53 6.87 -18.73
CA GLY A 292 -11.63 6.26 -19.73
C GLY A 292 -10.17 6.10 -19.30
N SER A 293 -9.83 6.32 -18.03
CA SER A 293 -8.51 6.00 -17.48
C SER A 293 -8.35 4.49 -17.20
N GLY A 294 -7.10 4.00 -17.29
CA GLY A 294 -6.73 2.63 -16.92
C GLY A 294 -6.16 2.54 -15.49
N TYR A 295 -5.78 1.33 -15.08
CA TYR A 295 -5.15 1.07 -13.78
C TYR A 295 -3.99 0.07 -13.91
N LEU A 296 -3.07 0.10 -12.95
CA LEU A 296 -1.99 -0.88 -12.87
C LEU A 296 -2.50 -2.20 -12.28
N CYS A 297 -2.25 -3.29 -13.01
CA CYS A 297 -2.55 -4.65 -12.60
C CYS A 297 -1.28 -5.51 -12.64
N ALA A 298 -1.28 -6.59 -11.86
CA ALA A 298 -0.21 -7.57 -11.85
C ALA A 298 -0.79 -8.96 -12.14
N MET A 299 -0.35 -9.57 -13.25
CA MET A 299 -0.66 -10.95 -13.59
C MET A 299 0.50 -11.85 -13.17
N LYS A 300 0.24 -12.81 -12.28
CA LYS A 300 1.23 -13.81 -11.90
C LYS A 300 1.28 -14.90 -12.99
N VAL A 301 2.43 -15.06 -13.62
CA VAL A 301 2.66 -16.13 -14.61
C VAL A 301 2.68 -17.47 -13.88
N THR A 302 1.76 -18.36 -14.23
CA THR A 302 1.63 -19.71 -13.67
C THR A 302 2.15 -20.77 -14.63
N GLU A 303 2.15 -22.04 -14.22
CA GLU A 303 2.55 -23.16 -15.09
C GLU A 303 1.69 -23.23 -16.37
N ASP A 304 0.41 -22.86 -16.27
CA ASP A 304 -0.54 -22.81 -17.38
C ASP A 304 -0.25 -21.69 -18.37
N ASP A 305 0.59 -20.70 -18.02
CA ASP A 305 0.98 -19.61 -18.92
C ASP A 305 2.34 -19.86 -19.59
N LEU A 306 3.08 -20.89 -19.17
CA LEU A 306 4.41 -21.20 -19.69
C LEU A 306 4.43 -21.55 -21.19
N TRP A 307 3.29 -21.94 -21.76
CA TRP A 307 3.18 -22.20 -23.21
C TRP A 307 3.46 -20.96 -24.07
N ILE A 308 3.31 -19.75 -23.51
CA ILE A 308 3.55 -18.48 -24.19
C ILE A 308 5.05 -18.31 -24.50
N ARG A 309 5.93 -18.76 -23.58
CA ARG A 309 7.41 -18.78 -23.64
C ARG A 309 8.11 -17.42 -23.69
N THR A 310 7.63 -16.48 -24.48
CA THR A 310 8.31 -15.19 -24.73
C THR A 310 7.43 -14.00 -24.38
N TYR A 311 8.05 -12.92 -23.90
CA TYR A 311 7.33 -11.69 -23.55
C TYR A 311 6.57 -11.07 -24.74
N GLY A 312 7.12 -11.15 -25.96
CA GLY A 312 6.44 -10.65 -27.16
C GLY A 312 5.15 -11.41 -27.48
N ARG A 313 5.10 -12.72 -27.22
CA ARG A 313 3.86 -13.50 -27.37
C ARG A 313 2.86 -13.20 -26.26
N LEU A 314 3.35 -12.96 -25.04
CA LEU A 314 2.51 -12.52 -23.92
C LEU A 314 1.83 -11.20 -24.26
N PHE A 315 2.59 -10.23 -24.78
CA PHE A 315 2.09 -8.96 -25.25
C PHE A 315 0.97 -9.14 -26.30
N GLN A 316 1.20 -9.97 -27.31
CA GLN A 316 0.19 -10.26 -28.35
C GLN A 316 -1.08 -10.87 -27.76
N LYS A 317 -0.95 -11.85 -26.85
CA LYS A 317 -2.09 -12.49 -26.19
C LYS A 317 -2.91 -11.44 -25.44
N LEU A 318 -2.29 -10.73 -24.50
CA LEU A 318 -2.94 -9.73 -23.63
C LEU A 318 -3.62 -8.62 -24.43
N CYS A 319 -2.94 -8.05 -25.43
CA CYS A 319 -3.51 -7.01 -26.27
C CYS A 319 -4.70 -7.52 -27.10
N SER A 320 -4.67 -8.77 -27.57
CA SER A 320 -5.74 -9.35 -28.39
C SER A 320 -6.96 -9.82 -27.59
N SER A 321 -6.75 -10.28 -26.35
CA SER A 321 -7.81 -10.88 -25.54
C SER A 321 -8.51 -9.88 -24.60
N SER A 322 -7.72 -9.08 -23.87
CA SER A 322 -8.23 -8.23 -22.79
C SER A 322 -7.87 -6.75 -22.95
N ALA A 323 -7.27 -6.38 -24.09
CA ALA A 323 -6.77 -5.03 -24.36
C ALA A 323 -5.79 -4.51 -23.28
N GLU A 324 -5.08 -5.42 -22.62
CA GLU A 324 -4.07 -5.10 -21.61
C GLU A 324 -2.70 -4.85 -22.26
N ILE A 325 -1.98 -3.85 -21.76
CA ILE A 325 -0.64 -3.49 -22.23
C ILE A 325 0.36 -3.76 -21.10
N PRO A 326 1.23 -4.77 -21.21
CA PRO A 326 2.21 -5.06 -20.17
C PRO A 326 3.37 -4.06 -20.24
N ILE A 327 3.72 -3.47 -19.09
CA ILE A 327 4.79 -2.46 -18.96
C ILE A 327 6.15 -3.12 -18.70
N GLY A 328 6.18 -4.18 -17.91
CA GLY A 328 7.41 -4.85 -17.49
C GLY A 328 7.14 -6.18 -16.80
N ILE A 329 8.20 -6.77 -16.24
CA ILE A 329 8.18 -8.04 -15.51
C ILE A 329 8.90 -7.87 -14.17
N TYR A 330 8.50 -8.65 -13.17
CA TYR A 330 9.12 -8.74 -11.86
C TYR A 330 9.51 -10.18 -11.57
#